data_AF-A0A0K2JIE7-F1
#
_entry.id   AF-A0A0K2JIE7-F1
#
_cell.length_a   1.000
_cell.length_b   1.000
_cell.length_c   1.000
_cell.angle_alpha   90.00
_cell.angle_beta   90.00
_cell.angle_gamma   90.00
#
_symmetry.space_group_name_H-M   'P 1'
#
loop_
_entity.id
_entity.type
_entity.pdbx_description
1 polymer ?
#
loop_
_entity_poly.entity_id
_entity_poly.type
_entity_poly.pdbx_seq_one_letter_code
_entity_poly.pdbx_strand_id
1 'polypeptide(L)'
;MVTPPSFKIKLNQQNIILWYNKVTIFIVISLYLGILITLSILPLSRLNKLFHLNNDQYFKNIWFFCLMTCGLGLIFSIISAISVWLTNYEEYINYKFQFIILNIISLNILNLISNIIIYSYEIKVSYLLFTNTMKRKRFLINLGIWKWKTFDIVIIAMFVAVTLALAYLETLLPNLPYGGGIGLKYLPLIVIAFLHSAIAGLITGSISALMSFLFIASNFIVSPWSYLLDYFVPMIIPTIAGFIRFKVNNDKKYITYVNYIIICFSIITLIYLSQVLVGVLIWTTLFPDSVWPGYSNWLYAIVYNFIHSFLFTYPIIQIVVPFILRSLAPIFWQRYLKYDS
;
A
#
# COMPACT_ATOMS: atom_id res chain seq x y z
N MET A 1 32.87 -25.49 -24.93
CA MET A 1 32.05 -24.48 -25.64
C MET A 1 32.39 -23.10 -25.09
N VAL A 2 33.02 -22.24 -25.89
CA VAL A 2 33.41 -20.88 -25.47
C VAL A 2 32.18 -19.98 -25.57
N THR A 3 31.72 -19.42 -24.44
CA THR A 3 30.63 -18.44 -24.44
C THR A 3 31.05 -17.19 -25.24
N PRO A 4 30.23 -16.69 -26.17
CA PRO A 4 30.60 -15.55 -27.01
C PRO A 4 30.86 -14.28 -26.16
N PRO A 5 31.80 -13.40 -26.56
CA PRO A 5 32.24 -12.25 -25.79
C PRO A 5 31.10 -11.27 -25.44
N SER A 6 30.09 -11.15 -26.32
CA SER A 6 28.89 -10.34 -26.07
C SER A 6 28.05 -10.83 -24.89
N PHE A 7 28.04 -12.14 -24.62
CA PHE A 7 27.30 -12.74 -23.52
C PHE A 7 27.98 -12.48 -22.16
N LYS A 8 29.32 -12.56 -22.11
CA LYS A 8 30.09 -12.25 -20.89
C LYS A 8 29.96 -10.79 -20.47
N ILE A 9 29.95 -9.85 -21.42
CA ILE A 9 29.80 -8.41 -21.14
C ILE A 9 28.43 -8.14 -20.51
N LYS A 10 27.37 -8.76 -21.04
CA LYS A 10 26.01 -8.60 -20.52
C LYS A 10 25.85 -9.16 -19.10
N LEU A 11 26.42 -10.34 -18.82
CA LEU A 11 26.36 -10.95 -17.49
C LEU A 11 27.08 -10.09 -16.43
N ASN A 12 28.22 -9.48 -16.81
CA ASN A 12 28.98 -8.63 -15.92
C ASN A 12 28.23 -7.33 -15.58
N GLN A 13 27.55 -6.72 -16.57
CA GLN A 13 26.71 -5.54 -16.37
C GLN A 13 25.53 -5.81 -15.42
N GLN A 14 24.88 -6.98 -15.53
CA GLN A 14 23.77 -7.37 -14.66
C GLN A 14 24.19 -7.48 -13.19
N ASN A 15 25.35 -8.09 -12.94
CA ASN A 15 25.90 -8.23 -11.60
C ASN A 15 26.30 -6.87 -11.01
N ILE A 16 26.88 -5.97 -11.81
CA ILE A 16 27.24 -4.61 -11.38
C ILE A 16 25.98 -3.83 -10.96
N ILE A 17 24.89 -3.91 -11.74
CA ILE A 17 23.64 -3.21 -11.44
C ILE A 17 23.03 -3.70 -10.12
N LEU A 18 22.96 -5.02 -9.93
CA LEU A 18 22.39 -5.58 -8.71
C LEU A 18 23.28 -5.25 -7.50
N TRP A 19 24.59 -5.34 -7.66
CA TRP A 19 25.56 -5.02 -6.60
C TRP A 19 25.51 -3.54 -6.21
N TYR A 20 25.39 -2.63 -7.20
CA TYR A 20 25.18 -1.21 -6.94
C TYR A 20 23.98 -0.98 -6.01
N ASN A 21 22.81 -1.56 -6.35
CA ASN A 21 21.60 -1.42 -5.52
C ASN A 21 21.77 -2.05 -4.13
N LYS A 22 22.51 -3.17 -4.02
CA LYS A 22 22.84 -3.79 -2.73
C LYS A 22 23.69 -2.89 -1.84
N VAL A 23 24.58 -2.08 -2.42
CA VAL A 23 25.46 -1.18 -1.68
C VAL A 23 24.75 0.12 -1.33
N THR A 24 24.08 0.76 -2.28
CA THR A 24 23.44 2.06 -2.07
C THR A 24 22.29 2.03 -1.06
N ILE A 25 21.66 0.87 -0.86
CA ILE A 25 20.64 0.73 0.18
C ILE A 25 21.17 0.92 1.60
N PHE A 26 22.43 0.54 1.85
CA PHE A 26 23.07 0.73 3.15
C PHE A 26 23.33 2.20 3.45
N ILE A 27 23.56 3.03 2.41
CA ILE A 27 23.70 4.48 2.58
C ILE A 27 22.42 5.04 3.20
N VAL A 28 21.26 4.65 2.68
CA VAL A 28 19.95 5.12 3.18
C VAL A 28 19.65 4.59 4.57
N ILE A 29 19.93 3.31 4.85
CA ILE A 29 19.81 2.75 6.21
C ILE A 29 20.69 3.52 7.19
N SER A 30 21.93 3.80 6.81
CA SER A 30 22.89 4.54 7.66
C SER A 30 22.43 5.98 7.91
N LEU A 31 21.86 6.64 6.90
CA LEU A 31 21.25 7.97 7.06
C LEU A 31 20.08 7.94 8.04
N TYR A 32 19.16 6.99 7.92
CA TYR A 32 18.05 6.86 8.86
C TYR A 32 18.52 6.58 10.29
N LEU A 33 19.47 5.64 10.46
CA LEU A 33 20.07 5.37 11.77
C LEU A 33 20.75 6.60 12.35
N GLY A 34 21.55 7.31 11.54
CA GLY A 34 22.20 8.55 11.95
C GLY A 34 21.20 9.61 12.42
N ILE A 35 20.12 9.82 11.65
CA ILE A 35 19.07 10.77 12.01
C ILE A 35 18.35 10.32 13.30
N LEU A 36 17.97 9.05 13.43
CA LEU A 36 17.33 8.55 14.65
C LEU A 36 18.22 8.69 15.88
N ILE A 37 19.50 8.34 15.78
CA ILE A 37 20.47 8.45 16.88
C ILE A 37 20.67 9.91 17.25
N THR A 38 20.88 10.79 16.27
CA THR A 38 21.06 12.23 16.53
C THR A 38 19.82 12.85 17.16
N LEU A 39 18.62 12.55 16.67
CA LEU A 39 17.36 13.03 17.26
C LEU A 39 17.11 12.46 18.66
N SER A 40 17.58 11.26 18.96
CA SER A 40 17.38 10.61 20.28
C SER A 40 18.37 11.08 21.34
N ILE A 41 19.61 11.40 20.94
CA ILE A 41 20.69 11.80 21.87
C ILE A 41 20.70 13.30 22.12
N LEU A 42 20.40 14.11 21.11
CA LEU A 42 20.52 15.56 21.25
C LEU A 42 19.45 16.12 22.19
N PRO A 43 19.83 16.92 23.21
CA PRO A 43 18.86 17.55 24.08
C PRO A 43 17.99 18.51 23.27
N LEU A 44 16.69 18.50 23.57
CA LEU A 44 15.67 19.27 22.87
C LEU A 44 16.03 20.76 22.75
N SER A 45 16.68 21.32 23.78
CA SER A 45 17.13 22.72 23.85
C SER A 45 18.20 23.08 22.82
N ARG A 46 19.09 22.15 22.45
CA ARG A 46 20.10 22.37 21.40
C ARG A 46 19.48 22.31 20.01
N LEU A 47 18.59 21.35 19.78
CA LEU A 47 17.88 21.25 18.51
C LEU A 47 16.95 22.45 18.29
N ASN A 48 16.23 22.91 19.32
CA ASN A 48 15.35 24.07 19.19
C ASN A 48 16.11 25.34 18.77
N LYS A 49 17.32 25.55 19.31
CA LYS A 49 18.22 26.63 18.87
C LYS A 49 18.67 26.50 17.42
N LEU A 50 18.91 25.27 16.94
CA LEU A 50 19.40 25.01 15.59
C LEU A 50 18.32 25.26 14.52
N PHE A 51 17.05 25.01 14.85
CA PHE A 51 15.93 25.22 13.94
C PHE A 51 15.25 26.59 14.09
N HIS A 52 15.73 27.44 15.02
CA HIS A 52 15.17 28.77 15.28
C HIS A 52 13.65 28.78 15.49
N LEU A 53 13.11 27.75 16.17
CA LEU A 53 11.68 27.64 16.41
C LEU A 53 11.32 28.30 17.75
N ASN A 54 10.51 29.35 17.71
CA ASN A 54 10.15 30.15 18.89
C ASN A 54 9.16 29.44 19.85
N ASN A 55 8.68 28.24 19.51
CA ASN A 55 7.67 27.53 20.28
C ASN A 55 8.09 26.07 20.55
N ASP A 56 8.34 25.76 21.82
CA ASP A 56 8.79 24.45 22.28
C ASP A 56 7.80 23.31 21.95
N GLN A 57 6.50 23.60 21.89
CA GLN A 57 5.48 22.59 21.58
C GLN A 57 5.47 22.22 20.10
N TYR A 58 5.58 23.21 19.20
CA TYR A 58 5.71 22.94 17.77
C TYR A 58 7.01 22.20 17.46
N PHE A 59 8.09 22.56 18.16
CA PHE A 59 9.37 21.85 18.06
C PHE A 59 9.23 20.36 18.45
N LYS A 60 8.60 20.06 19.59
CA LYS A 60 8.33 18.67 20.03
C LYS A 60 7.54 17.87 18.99
N ASN A 61 6.50 18.48 18.41
CA ASN A 61 5.67 17.81 17.40
C ASN A 61 6.46 17.49 16.14
N ILE A 62 7.27 18.44 15.65
CA ILE A 62 8.15 18.24 14.48
C ILE A 62 9.18 17.15 14.78
N TRP A 63 9.81 17.19 15.96
CA TRP A 63 10.78 16.19 16.39
C TRP A 63 10.18 14.78 16.41
N PHE A 64 9.00 14.62 17.00
CA PHE A 64 8.30 13.33 17.05
C PHE A 64 7.88 12.84 15.67
N PHE A 65 7.39 13.74 14.81
CA PHE A 65 7.07 13.43 13.41
C PHE A 65 8.31 12.93 12.65
N CYS A 66 9.46 13.59 12.82
CA CYS A 66 10.71 13.19 12.21
C CYS A 66 11.16 11.80 12.70
N LEU A 67 11.06 11.53 14.01
CA LEU A 67 11.37 10.20 14.55
C LEU A 67 10.48 9.11 13.95
N MET A 68 9.17 9.34 13.88
CA MET A 68 8.23 8.36 13.32
C MET A 68 8.47 8.14 11.83
N THR A 69 8.69 9.20 11.07
CA THR A 69 8.97 9.12 9.62
C THR A 69 10.28 8.39 9.36
N CYS A 70 11.33 8.68 10.15
CA CYS A 70 12.61 7.99 10.03
C CYS A 70 12.52 6.51 10.45
N GLY A 71 11.75 6.20 11.49
CA GLY A 71 11.49 4.83 11.92
C GLY A 71 10.79 4.00 10.84
N LEU A 72 9.74 4.55 10.24
CA LEU A 72 9.04 3.92 9.10
C LEU A 72 9.96 3.76 7.89
N GLY A 73 10.68 4.83 7.53
CA GLY A 73 11.64 4.81 6.43
C GLY A 73 12.73 3.74 6.61
N LEU A 74 13.23 3.58 7.84
CA LEU A 74 14.19 2.55 8.21
C LEU A 74 13.63 1.14 8.06
N ILE A 75 12.43 0.86 8.57
CA ILE A 75 11.78 -0.46 8.46
C ILE A 75 11.67 -0.86 6.98
N PHE A 76 11.15 0.02 6.13
CA PHE A 76 11.01 -0.28 4.70
C PHE A 76 12.35 -0.33 3.96
N SER A 77 13.35 0.45 4.39
CA SER A 77 14.73 0.34 3.87
C SER A 77 15.34 -1.02 4.18
N ILE A 78 15.12 -1.55 5.38
CA ILE A 78 15.59 -2.90 5.77
C ILE A 78 14.86 -3.97 4.97
N ILE A 79 13.54 -3.89 4.82
CA ILE A 79 12.77 -4.83 3.98
C ILE A 79 13.28 -4.79 2.53
N SER A 80 13.54 -3.61 2.00
CA SER A 80 14.10 -3.42 0.66
C SER A 80 15.51 -4.01 0.56
N ALA A 81 16.37 -3.80 1.57
CA ALA A 81 17.71 -4.39 1.61
C ALA A 81 17.66 -5.91 1.59
N ILE A 82 16.88 -6.53 2.48
CA ILE A 82 16.69 -7.98 2.53
C ILE A 82 16.17 -8.48 1.17
N SER A 83 15.20 -7.78 0.58
CA SER A 83 14.63 -8.14 -0.72
C SER A 83 15.69 -8.13 -1.83
N VAL A 84 16.47 -7.06 -1.98
CA VAL A 84 17.51 -6.95 -3.01
C VAL A 84 18.60 -8.00 -2.79
N TRP A 85 18.96 -8.28 -1.53
CA TRP A 85 20.01 -9.26 -1.19
C TRP A 85 19.62 -10.70 -1.50
N LEU A 86 18.35 -11.07 -1.29
CA LEU A 86 17.84 -12.41 -1.55
C LEU A 86 17.47 -12.67 -3.01
N THR A 87 17.31 -11.64 -3.84
CA THR A 87 16.94 -11.79 -5.25
C THR A 87 18.14 -11.89 -6.18
N ASN A 88 18.01 -12.72 -7.22
CA ASN A 88 18.89 -12.70 -8.38
C ASN A 88 18.47 -11.60 -9.37
N TYR A 89 19.33 -11.27 -10.35
CA TYR A 89 19.04 -10.20 -11.32
C TYR A 89 17.72 -10.40 -12.08
N GLU A 90 17.44 -11.62 -12.53
CA GLU A 90 16.18 -11.93 -13.22
C GLU A 90 14.95 -11.71 -12.33
N GLU A 91 15.01 -12.13 -11.06
CA GLU A 91 13.95 -11.88 -10.10
C GLU A 91 13.81 -10.38 -9.83
N TYR A 92 14.91 -9.65 -9.68
CA TYR A 92 14.92 -8.22 -9.46
C TYR A 92 14.25 -7.44 -10.61
N ILE A 93 14.49 -7.82 -11.87
CA ILE A 93 13.79 -7.25 -13.03
C ILE A 93 12.32 -7.66 -13.06
N ASN A 94 12.01 -8.92 -12.74
CA ASN A 94 10.63 -9.43 -12.72
C ASN A 94 9.77 -8.74 -11.65
N TYR A 95 10.36 -8.39 -10.51
CA TYR A 95 9.72 -7.68 -9.40
C TYR A 95 9.99 -6.17 -9.40
N LYS A 96 10.29 -5.56 -10.56
CA LYS A 96 10.66 -4.13 -10.65
C LYS A 96 9.69 -3.15 -9.95
N PHE A 97 8.39 -3.37 -10.08
CA PHE A 97 7.38 -2.51 -9.45
C PHE A 97 7.42 -2.61 -7.92
N GLN A 98 7.73 -3.79 -7.38
CA GLN A 98 7.90 -4.01 -5.95
C GLN A 98 9.04 -3.15 -5.41
N PHE A 99 10.19 -3.14 -6.07
CA PHE A 99 11.35 -2.34 -5.66
C PHE A 99 11.12 -0.84 -5.83
N ILE A 100 10.40 -0.41 -6.87
CA ILE A 100 9.98 1.00 -7.00
C ILE A 100 9.13 1.42 -5.81
N ILE A 101 8.09 0.64 -5.48
CA ILE A 101 7.17 0.99 -4.39
C ILE A 101 7.87 0.94 -3.03
N LEU A 102 8.72 -0.07 -2.77
CA LEU A 102 9.53 -0.11 -1.55
C LEU A 102 10.43 1.12 -1.42
N ASN A 103 11.03 1.59 -2.51
CA ASN A 103 11.86 2.80 -2.48
C ASN A 103 11.03 4.08 -2.29
N ILE A 104 9.80 4.14 -2.82
CA ILE A 104 8.88 5.25 -2.56
C ILE A 104 8.48 5.27 -1.08
N ILE A 105 8.03 4.13 -0.52
CA ILE A 105 7.59 4.03 0.87
C ILE A 105 8.75 4.29 1.84
N SER A 106 9.96 3.80 1.53
CA SER A 106 11.16 4.06 2.33
C SER A 106 11.78 5.44 2.08
N LEU A 107 11.21 6.28 1.22
CA LEU A 107 11.79 7.55 0.74
C LEU A 107 13.26 7.40 0.28
N ASN A 108 13.62 6.25 -0.28
CA ASN A 108 14.94 5.96 -0.80
C ASN A 108 15.09 6.51 -2.22
N ILE A 109 15.24 7.84 -2.31
CA ILE A 109 15.32 8.57 -3.58
C ILE A 109 16.49 8.08 -4.44
N LEU A 110 17.64 7.77 -3.83
CA LEU A 110 18.84 7.28 -4.53
C LEU A 110 18.56 5.99 -5.30
N ASN A 111 18.02 4.97 -4.63
CA ASN A 111 17.68 3.70 -5.28
C ASN A 111 16.47 3.84 -6.20
N LEU A 112 15.54 4.75 -5.92
CA LEU A 112 14.42 5.02 -6.81
C LEU A 112 14.90 5.53 -8.17
N ILE A 113 15.80 6.53 -8.18
CA ILE A 113 16.39 7.08 -9.41
C ILE A 113 17.16 6.00 -10.17
N SER A 114 18.01 5.25 -9.46
CA SER A 114 18.76 4.14 -10.07
C SER A 114 17.84 3.11 -10.72
N ASN A 115 16.83 2.64 -9.99
CA ASN A 115 15.83 1.69 -10.48
C ASN A 115 15.13 2.22 -11.74
N ILE A 116 14.68 3.48 -11.75
CA ILE A 116 14.02 4.10 -12.91
C ILE A 116 14.95 4.10 -14.13
N ILE A 117 16.23 4.44 -13.96
CA ILE A 117 17.23 4.44 -15.04
C ILE A 117 17.44 3.01 -15.58
N ILE A 118 17.69 2.05 -14.69
CA ILE A 118 17.92 0.64 -15.04
C ILE A 118 16.72 0.08 -15.81
N TYR A 119 15.50 0.29 -15.29
CA TYR A 119 14.30 -0.23 -15.90
C TYR A 119 13.98 0.47 -17.22
N SER A 120 14.29 1.75 -17.37
CA SER A 120 14.14 2.47 -18.64
C SER A 120 15.03 1.90 -19.74
N TYR A 121 16.27 1.51 -19.40
CA TYR A 121 17.20 0.91 -20.34
C TYR A 121 16.76 -0.50 -20.79
N GLU A 122 16.34 -1.34 -19.84
CA GLU A 122 15.81 -2.68 -20.12
C GLU A 122 14.49 -2.65 -20.93
N ILE A 123 13.62 -1.67 -20.67
CA ILE A 123 12.39 -1.48 -21.45
C ILE A 123 12.72 -1.22 -22.92
N LYS A 124 13.74 -0.39 -23.22
CA LYS A 124 14.16 -0.07 -24.59
C LYS A 124 14.61 -1.31 -25.37
N VAL A 125 15.32 -2.24 -24.73
CA VAL A 125 15.72 -3.52 -25.32
C VAL A 125 14.52 -4.44 -25.53
N SER A 126 13.61 -4.52 -24.55
CA SER A 126 12.41 -5.36 -24.66
C SER A 126 11.40 -4.86 -25.71
N TYR A 127 11.34 -3.55 -25.98
CA TYR A 127 10.47 -2.94 -26.98
C TYR A 127 10.89 -3.30 -28.40
N LEU A 128 12.20 -3.51 -28.61
CA LEU A 128 12.77 -4.02 -29.86
C LEU A 128 12.41 -5.49 -30.11
N LEU A 129 12.10 -6.25 -29.07
CA LEU A 129 11.83 -7.70 -29.15
C LEU A 129 10.34 -8.08 -29.06
N PHE A 130 9.49 -7.23 -28.50
CA PHE A 130 8.06 -7.50 -28.31
C PHE A 130 7.19 -6.35 -28.81
N THR A 131 6.28 -6.65 -29.73
CA THR A 131 5.28 -5.70 -30.24
C THR A 131 4.39 -5.17 -29.12
N ASN A 132 4.21 -3.85 -29.09
CA ASN A 132 3.53 -3.06 -28.05
C ASN A 132 2.06 -3.49 -27.77
N THR A 133 1.45 -4.22 -28.71
CA THR A 133 0.05 -4.65 -28.68
C THR A 133 -0.26 -5.63 -27.54
N MET A 134 0.62 -6.60 -27.26
CA MET A 134 0.38 -7.62 -26.22
C MET A 134 0.45 -7.05 -24.81
N LYS A 135 1.43 -6.18 -24.52
CA LYS A 135 1.57 -5.51 -23.22
C LYS A 135 0.39 -4.57 -22.95
N ARG A 136 -0.04 -3.80 -23.96
CA ARG A 136 -1.23 -2.93 -23.88
C ARG A 136 -2.49 -3.74 -23.62
N LYS A 137 -2.70 -4.85 -24.36
CA LYS A 137 -3.85 -5.74 -24.17
C LYS A 137 -3.88 -6.31 -22.75
N ARG A 138 -2.75 -6.78 -22.23
CA ARG A 138 -2.62 -7.28 -20.85
C ARG A 138 -2.94 -6.21 -19.81
N PHE A 139 -2.46 -4.98 -20.02
CA PHE A 139 -2.76 -3.86 -19.12
C PHE A 139 -4.26 -3.53 -19.09
N LEU A 140 -4.92 -3.45 -20.26
CA LEU A 140 -6.38 -3.24 -20.35
C LEU A 140 -7.17 -4.37 -19.67
N ILE A 141 -6.70 -5.62 -19.79
CA ILE A 141 -7.26 -6.79 -19.08
C ILE A 141 -6.98 -6.75 -17.57
N ASN A 142 -5.95 -6.08 -17.08
CA ASN A 142 -5.80 -5.90 -15.63
C ASN A 142 -6.70 -4.77 -15.12
N LEU A 143 -6.92 -3.74 -15.95
CA LEU A 143 -7.81 -2.63 -15.61
C LEU A 143 -9.27 -3.06 -15.50
N GLY A 144 -9.74 -3.99 -16.33
CA GLY A 144 -11.18 -4.30 -16.40
C GLY A 144 -11.80 -4.06 -17.77
N ILE A 145 -11.01 -3.58 -18.75
CA ILE A 145 -11.51 -3.07 -20.02
C ILE A 145 -11.59 -4.23 -21.02
N TRP A 146 -12.64 -5.04 -20.87
CA TRP A 146 -13.07 -6.06 -21.81
C TRP A 146 -14.58 -6.23 -21.76
N LYS A 147 -15.13 -7.03 -22.68
CA LYS A 147 -16.56 -7.37 -22.67
C LYS A 147 -16.86 -8.34 -21.53
N TRP A 148 -17.49 -7.83 -20.47
CA TRP A 148 -17.87 -8.64 -19.31
C TRP A 148 -18.95 -9.66 -19.67
N LYS A 149 -18.84 -10.83 -19.07
CA LYS A 149 -19.81 -11.91 -19.17
C LYS A 149 -20.73 -11.89 -17.96
N THR A 150 -21.85 -12.62 -18.04
CA THR A 150 -22.78 -12.78 -16.92
C THR A 150 -22.07 -13.24 -15.64
N PHE A 151 -21.09 -14.13 -15.76
CA PHE A 151 -20.28 -14.59 -14.64
C PHE A 151 -19.51 -13.46 -13.92
N ASP A 152 -18.95 -12.51 -14.66
CA ASP A 152 -18.23 -11.35 -14.07
C ASP A 152 -19.17 -10.53 -13.20
N ILE A 153 -20.38 -10.26 -13.72
CA ILE A 153 -21.41 -9.49 -13.02
C ILE A 153 -21.89 -10.23 -11.77
N VAL A 154 -22.11 -11.54 -11.87
CA VAL A 154 -22.52 -12.38 -10.72
C VAL A 154 -21.44 -12.39 -9.64
N ILE A 155 -20.16 -12.53 -10.01
CA ILE A 155 -19.06 -12.45 -9.04
C ILE A 155 -19.01 -11.08 -8.38
N ILE A 156 -19.10 -9.99 -9.15
CA ILE A 156 -19.10 -8.63 -8.59
C ILE A 156 -20.26 -8.46 -7.59
N ALA A 157 -21.47 -8.89 -7.94
CA ALA A 157 -22.63 -8.85 -7.05
C ALA A 157 -22.42 -9.70 -5.78
N MET A 158 -21.82 -10.88 -5.90
CA MET A 158 -21.49 -11.73 -4.75
C MET A 158 -20.48 -11.04 -3.83
N PHE A 159 -19.44 -10.41 -4.38
CA PHE A 159 -18.47 -9.66 -3.58
C PHE A 159 -19.06 -8.41 -2.94
N VAL A 160 -20.03 -7.73 -3.57
CA VAL A 160 -20.81 -6.66 -2.93
C VAL A 160 -21.56 -7.22 -1.72
N ALA A 161 -22.27 -8.34 -1.89
CA ALA A 161 -23.03 -8.96 -0.80
C ALA A 161 -22.13 -9.38 0.37
N VAL A 162 -20.97 -9.99 0.10
CA VAL A 162 -19.99 -10.35 1.13
C VAL A 162 -19.41 -9.11 1.81
N THR A 163 -19.12 -8.05 1.05
CA THR A 163 -18.64 -6.78 1.61
C THR A 163 -19.64 -6.18 2.59
N LEU A 164 -20.92 -6.14 2.22
CA LEU A 164 -22.00 -5.65 3.08
C LEU A 164 -22.21 -6.55 4.31
N ALA A 165 -22.16 -7.87 4.13
CA ALA A 165 -22.27 -8.81 5.24
C ALA A 165 -21.13 -8.63 6.25
N LEU A 166 -19.88 -8.49 5.77
CA LEU A 166 -18.75 -8.19 6.65
C LEU A 166 -18.89 -6.82 7.31
N ALA A 167 -19.31 -5.78 6.57
CA ALA A 167 -19.55 -4.46 7.12
C ALA A 167 -20.63 -4.48 8.23
N TYR A 168 -21.67 -5.29 8.07
CA TYR A 168 -22.65 -5.52 9.14
C TYR A 168 -22.03 -6.22 10.34
N LEU A 169 -21.20 -7.25 10.13
CA LEU A 169 -20.48 -7.92 11.24
C LEU A 169 -19.56 -6.98 12.01
N GLU A 170 -18.98 -5.95 11.37
CA GLU A 170 -18.18 -4.92 12.07
C GLU A 170 -18.98 -4.20 13.16
N THR A 171 -20.30 -4.05 12.98
CA THR A 171 -21.17 -3.42 13.98
C THR A 171 -21.29 -4.24 15.27
N LEU A 172 -21.00 -5.54 15.21
CA LEU A 172 -21.00 -6.45 16.36
C LEU A 172 -19.64 -6.52 17.07
N LEU A 173 -18.60 -5.92 16.48
CA LEU A 173 -17.25 -5.92 17.05
C LEU A 173 -17.03 -4.70 17.96
N PRO A 174 -16.03 -4.76 18.87
CA PRO A 174 -15.67 -3.61 19.69
C PRO A 174 -15.30 -2.40 18.81
N ASN A 175 -15.91 -1.25 19.10
CA ASN A 175 -15.70 0.00 18.40
C ASN A 175 -15.15 1.06 19.36
N LEU A 176 -14.38 1.99 18.81
CA LEU A 176 -13.88 3.15 19.53
C LEU A 176 -15.00 4.21 19.74
N PRO A 177 -14.88 5.08 20.76
CA PRO A 177 -15.86 6.13 21.02
C PRO A 177 -15.89 7.14 19.86
N TYR A 178 -17.07 7.44 19.31
CA TYR A 178 -17.25 8.26 18.09
C TYR A 178 -16.90 7.54 16.77
N GLY A 179 -16.84 6.20 16.79
CA GLY A 179 -16.76 5.37 15.58
C GLY A 179 -15.35 4.85 15.30
N GLY A 180 -15.17 4.06 14.27
CA GLY A 180 -13.88 3.40 14.02
C GLY A 180 -13.75 2.09 14.80
N GLY A 181 -13.40 1.05 14.06
CA GLY A 181 -13.35 -0.33 14.55
C GLY A 181 -12.54 -1.18 13.59
N ILE A 182 -12.79 -2.47 13.61
CA ILE A 182 -12.10 -3.42 12.72
C ILE A 182 -12.75 -3.37 11.32
N GLY A 183 -11.99 -2.98 10.30
CA GLY A 183 -12.45 -2.89 8.91
C GLY A 183 -12.38 -4.20 8.12
N LEU A 184 -13.23 -5.18 8.45
CA LEU A 184 -13.33 -6.46 7.73
C LEU A 184 -13.81 -6.32 6.29
N LYS A 185 -14.66 -5.32 5.99
CA LYS A 185 -15.23 -5.06 4.66
C LYS A 185 -14.18 -4.80 3.59
N TYR A 186 -12.97 -4.39 3.96
CA TYR A 186 -11.89 -4.19 3.00
C TYR A 186 -11.35 -5.51 2.43
N LEU A 187 -11.50 -6.64 3.13
CA LEU A 187 -11.02 -7.95 2.68
C LEU A 187 -11.61 -8.36 1.31
N PRO A 188 -12.94 -8.47 1.14
CA PRO A 188 -13.53 -8.85 -0.15
C PRO A 188 -13.20 -7.84 -1.25
N LEU A 189 -13.14 -6.54 -0.93
CA LEU A 189 -12.81 -5.48 -1.88
C LEU A 189 -11.37 -5.61 -2.43
N ILE A 190 -10.40 -5.87 -1.55
CA ILE A 190 -9.01 -6.14 -1.95
C ILE A 190 -8.95 -7.40 -2.82
N VAL A 191 -9.66 -8.46 -2.41
CA VAL A 191 -9.63 -9.75 -3.11
C VAL A 191 -10.22 -9.65 -4.51
N ILE A 192 -11.39 -9.04 -4.70
CA ILE A 192 -11.99 -8.91 -6.04
C ILE A 192 -11.18 -8.00 -6.96
N ALA A 193 -10.65 -6.89 -6.43
CA ALA A 193 -9.78 -5.99 -7.17
C ALA A 193 -8.53 -6.73 -7.66
N PHE A 194 -7.93 -7.56 -6.80
CA PHE A 194 -6.75 -8.35 -7.13
C PHE A 194 -7.04 -9.52 -8.08
N LEU A 195 -8.15 -10.25 -7.89
CA LEU A 195 -8.48 -11.44 -8.68
C LEU A 195 -9.02 -11.08 -10.08
N HIS A 196 -10.03 -10.21 -10.14
CA HIS A 196 -10.78 -9.93 -11.37
C HIS A 196 -10.23 -8.74 -12.15
N SER A 197 -10.43 -7.50 -11.66
CA SER A 197 -9.80 -6.29 -12.22
C SER A 197 -9.92 -5.09 -11.28
N ALA A 198 -9.14 -4.04 -11.53
CA ALA A 198 -9.31 -2.75 -10.84
C ALA A 198 -10.76 -2.22 -10.97
N ILE A 199 -11.34 -2.17 -12.17
CA ILE A 199 -12.72 -1.68 -12.37
C ILE A 199 -13.74 -2.52 -11.59
N ALA A 200 -13.60 -3.84 -11.55
CA ALA A 200 -14.47 -4.70 -10.72
C ALA A 200 -14.36 -4.34 -9.23
N GLY A 201 -13.15 -4.09 -8.72
CA GLY A 201 -12.94 -3.56 -7.37
C GLY A 201 -13.61 -2.22 -7.14
N LEU A 202 -13.48 -1.30 -8.11
CA LEU A 202 -14.09 0.03 -8.06
C LEU A 202 -15.61 -0.06 -7.98
N ILE A 203 -16.24 -0.83 -8.88
CA ILE A 203 -17.69 -1.02 -8.92
C ILE A 203 -18.16 -1.68 -7.62
N THR A 204 -17.48 -2.74 -7.16
CA THR A 204 -17.83 -3.42 -5.91
C THR A 204 -17.78 -2.44 -4.74
N GLY A 205 -16.70 -1.64 -4.63
CA GLY A 205 -16.53 -0.65 -3.58
C GLY A 205 -17.57 0.47 -3.65
N SER A 206 -17.84 1.01 -4.83
CA SER A 206 -18.83 2.08 -5.02
C SER A 206 -20.25 1.62 -4.70
N ILE A 207 -20.66 0.43 -5.17
CA ILE A 207 -21.99 -0.12 -4.86
C ILE A 207 -22.08 -0.42 -3.36
N SER A 208 -21.06 -1.05 -2.78
CA SER A 208 -21.04 -1.37 -1.35
C SER A 208 -21.11 -0.12 -0.50
N ALA A 209 -20.39 0.95 -0.87
CA ALA A 209 -20.49 2.23 -0.20
C ALA A 209 -21.92 2.76 -0.26
N LEU A 210 -22.47 2.94 -1.46
CA LEU A 210 -23.84 3.44 -1.64
C LEU A 210 -24.89 2.62 -0.89
N MET A 211 -24.76 1.29 -0.86
CA MET A 211 -25.67 0.43 -0.10
C MET A 211 -25.43 0.50 1.41
N SER A 212 -24.23 0.84 1.86
CA SER A 212 -23.91 0.99 3.29
C SER A 212 -24.70 2.12 3.96
N PHE A 213 -25.24 3.07 3.20
CA PHE A 213 -26.20 4.06 3.73
C PHE A 213 -27.37 3.42 4.48
N LEU A 214 -27.76 2.18 4.12
CA LEU A 214 -28.86 1.47 4.76
C LEU A 214 -28.51 0.95 6.16
N PHE A 215 -27.22 0.84 6.49
CA PHE A 215 -26.73 0.18 7.72
C PHE A 215 -25.89 1.10 8.61
N ILE A 216 -25.34 2.19 8.07
CA ILE A 216 -24.61 3.18 8.86
C ILE A 216 -25.61 3.93 9.74
N ALA A 217 -25.37 3.96 11.05
CA ALA A 217 -26.22 4.74 11.95
C ALA A 217 -26.15 6.23 11.58
N SER A 218 -27.30 6.90 11.58
CA SER A 218 -27.45 8.30 11.15
C SER A 218 -26.47 9.25 11.84
N ASN A 219 -26.10 8.96 13.08
CA ASN A 219 -25.22 9.79 13.90
C ASN A 219 -23.75 9.76 13.42
N PHE A 220 -23.39 8.81 12.55
CA PHE A 220 -22.05 8.74 11.97
C PHE A 220 -21.93 9.38 10.58
N ILE A 221 -23.01 9.97 10.06
CA ILE A 221 -23.01 10.74 8.82
C ILE A 221 -23.41 12.18 9.17
N VAL A 222 -22.41 13.00 9.48
CA VAL A 222 -22.62 14.39 9.90
C VAL A 222 -22.65 15.40 8.74
N SER A 223 -22.12 15.03 7.57
CA SER A 223 -22.20 15.81 6.35
C SER A 223 -21.92 14.94 5.11
N PRO A 224 -22.27 15.38 3.89
CA PRO A 224 -21.89 14.67 2.67
C PRO A 224 -20.38 14.43 2.54
N TRP A 225 -19.57 15.38 3.00
CA TRP A 225 -18.11 15.28 2.98
C TRP A 225 -17.58 14.27 4.01
N SER A 226 -18.23 14.17 5.17
CA SER A 226 -17.92 13.10 6.13
C SER A 226 -18.20 11.74 5.53
N TYR A 227 -19.38 11.55 4.93
CA TYR A 227 -19.69 10.30 4.27
C TYR A 227 -18.68 9.93 3.17
N LEU A 228 -18.35 10.91 2.33
CA LEU A 228 -17.43 10.72 1.21
C LEU A 228 -16.05 10.24 1.71
N LEU A 229 -15.50 10.87 2.75
CA LEU A 229 -14.12 10.62 3.19
C LEU A 229 -14.00 9.49 4.24
N ASP A 230 -15.05 9.19 5.02
CA ASP A 230 -15.05 8.10 6.01
C ASP A 230 -15.51 6.76 5.44
N TYR A 231 -16.39 6.78 4.43
CA TYR A 231 -17.05 5.56 3.94
C TYR A 231 -16.81 5.34 2.46
N PHE A 232 -17.16 6.31 1.60
CA PHE A 232 -17.11 6.10 0.16
C PHE A 232 -15.69 5.93 -0.38
N VAL A 233 -14.81 6.91 -0.10
CA VAL A 233 -13.40 6.89 -0.53
C VAL A 233 -12.68 5.67 0.05
N PRO A 234 -12.77 5.37 1.37
CA PRO A 234 -12.20 4.16 1.93
C PRO A 234 -12.67 2.85 1.28
N MET A 235 -13.93 2.76 0.84
CA MET A 235 -14.41 1.55 0.14
C MET A 235 -13.93 1.43 -1.31
N ILE A 236 -13.55 2.52 -1.98
CA ILE A 236 -13.00 2.44 -3.34
C ILE A 236 -11.48 2.25 -3.37
N ILE A 237 -10.75 2.68 -2.33
CA ILE A 237 -9.28 2.57 -2.25
C ILE A 237 -8.74 1.13 -2.49
N PRO A 238 -9.38 0.05 -1.99
CA PRO A 238 -8.96 -1.33 -2.28
C PRO A 238 -8.79 -1.68 -3.77
N THR A 239 -9.43 -0.92 -4.67
CA THR A 239 -9.24 -0.97 -6.13
C THR A 239 -7.76 -0.97 -6.54
N ILE A 240 -6.90 -0.32 -5.75
CA ILE A 240 -5.46 -0.24 -5.98
C ILE A 240 -4.81 -1.63 -6.07
N ALA A 241 -5.35 -2.64 -5.38
CA ALA A 241 -4.87 -4.02 -5.49
C ALA A 241 -4.94 -4.56 -6.94
N GLY A 242 -5.89 -4.08 -7.75
CA GLY A 242 -6.01 -4.43 -9.16
C GLY A 242 -4.95 -3.78 -10.05
N PHE A 243 -4.45 -2.60 -9.68
CA PHE A 243 -3.36 -1.93 -10.36
C PHE A 243 -2.00 -2.54 -9.99
N ILE A 244 -1.83 -2.91 -8.72
CA ILE A 244 -0.60 -3.46 -8.17
C ILE A 244 -0.64 -5.00 -8.16
N ARG A 245 -1.03 -5.58 -9.30
CA ARG A 245 -1.00 -7.04 -9.51
C ARG A 245 0.43 -7.50 -9.73
N PHE A 246 1.12 -7.76 -8.63
CA PHE A 246 2.37 -8.49 -8.69
C PHE A 246 2.13 -9.94 -9.12
N LYS A 247 3.18 -10.59 -9.62
CA LYS A 247 3.14 -12.02 -9.96
C LYS A 247 2.89 -12.82 -8.69
N VAL A 248 1.64 -13.26 -8.50
CA VAL A 248 1.28 -14.18 -7.41
C VAL A 248 1.44 -15.60 -7.93
N ASN A 249 2.52 -16.23 -7.46
CA ASN A 249 2.72 -17.65 -7.63
C ASN A 249 2.34 -18.38 -6.32
N ASN A 250 2.13 -19.69 -6.39
CA ASN A 250 1.95 -20.52 -5.21
C ASN A 250 3.21 -20.66 -4.34
N ASP A 251 4.34 -20.17 -4.86
CA ASP A 251 5.66 -20.21 -4.26
C ASP A 251 5.65 -19.57 -2.86
N LYS A 252 6.21 -20.27 -1.88
CA LYS A 252 6.41 -19.79 -0.50
C LYS A 252 7.61 -18.83 -0.37
N LYS A 253 8.01 -18.18 -1.47
CA LYS A 253 9.19 -17.30 -1.47
C LYS A 253 8.92 -16.03 -0.66
N TYR A 254 9.92 -15.60 0.11
CA TYR A 254 9.89 -14.34 0.87
C TYR A 254 9.49 -13.15 0.00
N ILE A 255 10.02 -13.06 -1.22
CA ILE A 255 9.77 -11.93 -2.13
C ILE A 255 8.28 -11.81 -2.51
N THR A 256 7.57 -12.94 -2.61
CA THR A 256 6.12 -12.96 -2.86
C THR A 256 5.35 -12.48 -1.64
N TYR A 257 5.85 -12.71 -0.42
CA TYR A 257 5.22 -12.20 0.79
C TYR A 257 5.34 -10.68 0.92
N VAL A 258 6.50 -10.12 0.52
CA VAL A 258 6.73 -8.66 0.50
C VAL A 258 5.72 -7.95 -0.42
N ASN A 259 5.30 -8.58 -1.53
CA ASN A 259 4.24 -8.04 -2.38
C ASN A 259 2.92 -7.84 -1.62
N TYR A 260 2.53 -8.78 -0.75
CA TYR A 260 1.33 -8.61 0.06
C TYR A 260 1.49 -7.53 1.12
N ILE A 261 2.67 -7.41 1.74
CA ILE A 261 2.98 -6.31 2.67
C ILE A 261 2.75 -4.98 1.96
N ILE A 262 3.30 -4.80 0.76
CA ILE A 262 3.14 -3.57 -0.02
C ILE A 262 1.66 -3.31 -0.32
N ILE A 263 0.92 -4.29 -0.83
CA ILE A 263 -0.50 -4.12 -1.18
C ILE A 263 -1.31 -3.71 0.05
N CYS A 264 -1.22 -4.46 1.14
CA CYS A 264 -2.03 -4.21 2.33
C CYS A 264 -1.63 -2.90 3.02
N PHE A 265 -0.33 -2.64 3.13
CA PHE A 265 0.17 -1.40 3.74
C PHE A 265 -0.25 -0.17 2.93
N SER A 266 -0.10 -0.19 1.60
CA SER A 266 -0.50 0.93 0.74
C SER A 266 -2.00 1.22 0.83
N ILE A 267 -2.83 0.17 0.82
CA ILE A 267 -4.29 0.31 0.90
C ILE A 267 -4.70 0.89 2.25
N ILE A 268 -4.18 0.35 3.36
CA ILE A 268 -4.52 0.86 4.69
C ILE A 268 -3.96 2.26 4.92
N THR A 269 -2.78 2.59 4.40
CA THR A 269 -2.23 3.95 4.48
C THR A 269 -3.17 4.95 3.82
N LEU A 270 -3.70 4.65 2.63
CA LEU A 270 -4.59 5.57 1.92
C LEU A 270 -5.95 5.70 2.60
N ILE A 271 -6.49 4.61 3.15
CA ILE A 271 -7.72 4.64 3.97
C ILE A 271 -7.50 5.53 5.19
N TYR A 272 -6.41 5.28 5.92
CA TYR A 272 -6.00 6.04 7.10
C TYR A 272 -5.86 7.53 6.78
N LEU A 273 -5.21 7.91 5.68
CA LEU A 273 -5.07 9.31 5.29
C LEU A 273 -6.43 9.98 5.02
N SER A 274 -7.36 9.28 4.37
CA SER A 274 -8.73 9.78 4.15
C SER A 274 -9.44 10.05 5.48
N GLN A 275 -9.32 9.12 6.42
CA GLN A 275 -9.95 9.20 7.74
C GLN A 275 -9.29 10.23 8.67
N VAL A 276 -7.97 10.45 8.54
CA VAL A 276 -7.29 11.56 9.23
C VAL A 276 -7.80 12.90 8.72
N LEU A 277 -7.92 13.08 7.40
CA LEU A 277 -8.39 14.34 6.83
C LEU A 277 -9.79 14.70 7.30
N VAL A 278 -10.73 13.76 7.25
CA VAL A 278 -12.10 13.99 7.74
C VAL A 278 -12.16 14.10 9.27
N GLY A 279 -11.31 13.36 9.99
CA GLY A 279 -11.13 13.50 11.43
C GLY A 279 -10.79 14.94 11.83
N VAL A 280 -9.78 15.53 11.18
CA VAL A 280 -9.35 16.90 11.44
C VAL A 280 -10.36 17.93 10.94
N LEU A 281 -10.84 17.78 9.70
CA LEU A 281 -11.65 18.82 9.06
C LEU A 281 -13.10 18.86 9.56
N ILE A 282 -13.65 17.70 9.98
CA ILE A 282 -15.07 17.56 10.29
C ILE A 282 -15.31 17.07 11.71
N TRP A 283 -14.69 15.95 12.13
CA TRP A 283 -15.02 15.37 13.43
C TRP A 283 -14.56 16.25 14.60
N THR A 284 -13.31 16.70 14.59
CA THR A 284 -12.78 17.56 15.67
C THR A 284 -13.33 18.98 15.65
N THR A 285 -13.93 19.42 14.53
CA THR A 285 -14.56 20.75 14.42
C THR A 285 -16.01 20.72 14.88
N LEU A 286 -16.76 19.65 14.56
CA LEU A 286 -18.14 19.46 15.00
C LEU A 286 -18.24 18.94 16.44
N PHE A 287 -17.25 18.19 16.90
CA PHE A 287 -17.19 17.62 18.25
C PHE A 287 -15.88 18.01 18.94
N PRO A 288 -15.67 19.30 19.26
CA PRO A 288 -14.43 19.76 19.89
C PRO A 288 -14.14 19.04 21.23
N ASP A 289 -15.18 18.68 21.97
CA ASP A 289 -15.07 17.96 23.25
C ASP A 289 -14.59 16.50 23.10
N SER A 290 -14.57 15.97 21.86
CA SER A 290 -14.01 14.64 21.58
C SER A 290 -12.47 14.65 21.61
N VAL A 291 -11.85 15.82 21.44
CA VAL A 291 -10.40 15.98 21.43
C VAL A 291 -9.88 15.90 22.87
N TRP A 292 -8.82 15.10 23.07
CA TRP A 292 -8.22 14.96 24.40
C TRP A 292 -7.75 16.31 24.96
N PRO A 293 -8.00 16.61 26.25
CA PRO A 293 -7.62 17.88 26.85
C PRO A 293 -6.12 18.19 26.65
N GLY A 294 -5.82 19.34 26.03
CA GLY A 294 -4.45 19.80 25.77
C GLY A 294 -3.82 19.27 24.47
N TYR A 295 -4.55 18.51 23.65
CA TYR A 295 -4.07 18.00 22.36
C TYR A 295 -4.61 18.81 21.18
N SER A 296 -3.88 18.84 20.07
CA SER A 296 -4.36 19.43 18.82
C SER A 296 -5.27 18.48 18.06
N ASN A 297 -6.19 19.03 17.26
CA ASN A 297 -7.09 18.29 16.38
C ASN A 297 -6.34 17.29 15.47
N TRP A 298 -5.19 17.72 14.93
CA TRP A 298 -4.32 16.88 14.11
C TRP A 298 -3.77 15.69 14.87
N LEU A 299 -3.22 15.92 16.06
CA LEU A 299 -2.62 14.85 16.86
C LEU A 299 -3.68 13.83 17.28
N TYR A 300 -4.85 14.30 17.72
CA TYR A 300 -5.98 13.44 18.02
C TYR A 300 -6.38 12.58 16.82
N ALA A 301 -6.66 13.19 15.66
CA ALA A 301 -7.10 12.47 14.48
C ALA A 301 -6.06 11.47 13.96
N ILE A 302 -4.76 11.82 13.99
CA ILE A 302 -3.66 10.92 13.62
C ILE A 302 -3.66 9.69 14.53
N VAL A 303 -3.62 9.88 15.85
CA VAL A 303 -3.53 8.76 16.80
C VAL A 303 -4.80 7.92 16.78
N TYR A 304 -5.96 8.57 16.82
CA TYR A 304 -7.26 7.90 16.79
C TYR A 304 -7.42 7.01 15.57
N ASN A 305 -7.10 7.55 14.39
CA ASN A 305 -7.22 6.80 13.15
C ASN A 305 -6.16 5.69 13.03
N PHE A 306 -4.98 5.90 13.62
CA PHE A 306 -3.90 4.92 13.59
C PHE A 306 -4.27 3.67 14.39
N ILE A 307 -4.93 3.84 15.54
CA ILE A 307 -5.38 2.72 16.38
C ILE A 307 -6.32 1.81 15.57
N HIS A 308 -7.42 2.33 15.03
CA HIS A 308 -8.36 1.43 14.35
C HIS A 308 -7.85 0.94 12.97
N SER A 309 -7.10 1.76 12.21
CA SER A 309 -6.58 1.36 10.90
C SER A 309 -5.36 0.43 11.00
N PHE A 310 -4.31 0.83 11.72
CA PHE A 310 -3.04 0.10 11.74
C PHE A 310 -2.89 -0.88 12.90
N LEU A 311 -3.47 -0.59 14.07
CA LEU A 311 -3.39 -1.52 15.20
C LEU A 311 -4.44 -2.64 15.09
N PHE A 312 -5.67 -2.31 14.65
CA PHE A 312 -6.75 -3.30 14.58
C PHE A 312 -6.92 -3.90 13.17
N THR A 313 -7.08 -3.06 12.15
CA THR A 313 -7.50 -3.54 10.82
C THR A 313 -6.34 -4.14 10.00
N TYR A 314 -5.20 -3.45 9.96
CA TYR A 314 -4.04 -3.87 9.16
C TYR A 314 -3.53 -5.29 9.48
N PRO A 315 -3.36 -5.71 10.76
CA PRO A 315 -2.85 -7.05 11.06
C PRO A 315 -3.77 -8.15 10.53
N ILE A 316 -5.09 -7.96 10.65
CA ILE A 316 -6.08 -8.92 10.14
C ILE A 316 -5.97 -9.00 8.62
N ILE A 317 -5.94 -7.86 7.92
CA ILE A 317 -5.79 -7.82 6.47
C ILE A 317 -4.47 -8.45 6.03
N GLN A 318 -3.37 -8.15 6.72
CA GLN A 318 -2.05 -8.65 6.41
C GLN A 318 -1.91 -10.16 6.60
N ILE A 319 -2.75 -10.79 7.44
CA ILE A 319 -2.78 -12.24 7.62
C ILE A 319 -3.73 -12.88 6.60
N VAL A 320 -4.94 -12.33 6.45
CA VAL A 320 -6.03 -12.96 5.69
C VAL A 320 -5.84 -12.79 4.18
N VAL A 321 -5.43 -11.61 3.70
CA VAL A 321 -5.27 -11.36 2.25
C VAL A 321 -4.23 -12.29 1.61
N PRO A 322 -2.99 -12.45 2.14
CA PRO A 322 -2.05 -13.41 1.57
C PRO A 322 -2.60 -14.83 1.52
N PHE A 323 -3.31 -15.26 2.57
CA PHE A 323 -3.89 -16.60 2.64
C PHE A 323 -4.94 -16.81 1.55
N ILE A 324 -5.89 -15.88 1.41
CA ILE A 324 -6.94 -15.94 0.39
C ILE A 324 -6.34 -15.87 -1.01
N LEU A 325 -5.48 -14.89 -1.29
CA LEU A 325 -4.94 -14.69 -2.64
C LEU A 325 -4.07 -15.86 -3.11
N ARG A 326 -3.27 -16.46 -2.23
CA ARG A 326 -2.49 -17.64 -2.58
C ARG A 326 -3.37 -18.84 -2.92
N SER A 327 -4.49 -19.02 -2.22
CA SER A 327 -5.40 -20.13 -2.50
C SER A 327 -6.24 -19.90 -3.76
N LEU A 328 -6.81 -18.69 -3.93
CA LEU A 328 -7.81 -18.42 -4.96
C LEU A 328 -7.22 -17.90 -6.28
N ALA A 329 -6.14 -17.10 -6.25
CA ALA A 329 -5.62 -16.47 -7.47
C ALA A 329 -5.16 -17.46 -8.54
N PRO A 330 -4.41 -18.53 -8.20
CA PRO A 330 -4.00 -19.52 -9.21
C PRO A 330 -5.21 -20.21 -9.84
N ILE A 331 -6.21 -20.58 -9.03
CA ILE A 331 -7.42 -21.28 -9.48
C ILE A 331 -8.23 -20.37 -10.40
N PHE A 332 -8.44 -19.11 -9.99
CA PHE A 332 -9.21 -18.14 -10.75
C PHE A 332 -8.54 -17.85 -12.10
N TRP A 333 -7.24 -17.58 -12.14
CA TRP A 333 -6.55 -17.25 -13.38
C TRP A 333 -6.41 -18.43 -14.34
N GLN A 334 -6.15 -19.64 -13.85
CA GLN A 334 -6.09 -20.85 -14.68
C GLN A 334 -7.45 -21.13 -15.34
N ARG A 335 -8.53 -21.04 -14.58
CA ARG A 335 -9.87 -21.37 -15.08
C ARG A 335 -10.47 -20.27 -15.95
N TYR A 336 -10.20 -19.00 -15.63
CA TYR A 336 -10.97 -17.88 -16.17
C TYR A 336 -10.23 -17.05 -17.21
N LEU A 337 -8.94 -16.77 -16.97
CA LEU A 337 -8.18 -15.88 -17.86
C LEU A 337 -7.41 -16.63 -18.95
N LYS A 338 -7.28 -17.97 -18.88
CA LYS A 338 -6.43 -18.78 -19.77
C LYS A 338 -5.15 -18.01 -20.13
N TYR A 339 -4.42 -17.57 -19.10
CA TYR A 339 -3.04 -17.15 -19.31
C TYR A 339 -2.30 -18.43 -19.71
N ASP A 340 -1.98 -18.53 -21.00
CA ASP A 340 -1.30 -19.64 -21.69
C ASP A 340 -2.24 -20.66 -22.37
N SER A 341 -2.83 -20.20 -23.49
CA SER A 341 -2.77 -20.92 -24.77
C SER A 341 -2.44 -19.94 -25.88
#